data_AF-A0A1S8ARB7-F1
#
_entry.id   AF-A0A1S8ARB7-F1
#
_cell.length_a   1.000
_cell.length_b   1.000
_cell.length_c   1.000
_cell.angle_alpha   90.00
_cell.angle_beta   90.00
_cell.angle_gamma   90.00
#
_symmetry.space_group_name_H-M   'P 1'
#
loop_
_entity.id
_entity.type
_entity.pdbx_description
1 polymer ?
#
loop_
_entity_poly.entity_id
_entity_poly.type
_entity_poly.pdbx_seq_one_letter_code
_entity_poly.pdbx_strand_id
1 'polypeptide(L)'
;MQRRQVLLGATAVVSGFTGCIGSFTSAGSLREVNVELRNADDRARTFHLTLETEAGVLDWESHHIDADVDKRVTMTPNEEVSPVALHGAVEDFAGSVDILGVDDLDEDYCLRFHFWSAHPSDERPQMGQVADIEC
;
A
#
# COMPACT_ATOMS: atom_id res chain seq x y z
N MET A 1 -13.91 -31.57 -63.62
CA MET A 1 -14.46 -30.28 -63.19
C MET A 1 -13.56 -29.71 -62.10
N GLN A 2 -13.16 -28.46 -62.29
CA GLN A 2 -12.19 -27.72 -61.50
C GLN A 2 -12.89 -26.98 -60.36
N ARG A 3 -12.36 -27.05 -59.13
CA ARG A 3 -12.55 -25.97 -58.14
C ARG A 3 -11.35 -25.90 -57.20
N ARG A 4 -10.54 -24.86 -57.43
CA ARG A 4 -9.54 -24.32 -56.51
C ARG A 4 -10.25 -23.64 -55.34
N GLN A 5 -9.77 -23.81 -54.12
CA GLN A 5 -9.77 -22.74 -53.10
C GLN A 5 -8.45 -22.79 -52.33
N VAL A 6 -8.01 -21.60 -51.95
CA VAL A 6 -6.66 -21.14 -51.65
C VAL A 6 -6.82 -20.21 -50.44
N LEU A 7 -5.75 -20.07 -49.63
CA LEU A 7 -5.51 -19.02 -48.60
C LEU A 7 -6.34 -19.20 -47.30
N LEU A 8 -5.86 -18.92 -46.08
CA LEU A 8 -4.77 -18.07 -45.60
C LEU A 8 -4.11 -18.68 -44.34
N GLY A 9 -2.80 -18.46 -44.22
CA GLY A 9 -2.09 -18.60 -42.95
C GLY A 9 -2.48 -17.50 -41.97
N ALA A 10 -2.66 -17.88 -40.71
CA ALA A 10 -2.78 -16.95 -39.60
C ALA A 10 -1.48 -17.00 -38.79
N THR A 11 -0.57 -16.06 -39.05
CA THR A 11 0.52 -15.76 -38.13
C THR A 11 -0.04 -14.89 -37.01
N ALA A 12 -0.27 -15.48 -35.84
CA ALA A 12 -0.58 -14.73 -34.63
C ALA A 12 0.69 -14.02 -34.17
N VAL A 13 0.70 -12.69 -34.28
CA VAL A 13 1.75 -11.84 -33.72
C VAL A 13 1.50 -11.80 -32.21
N VAL A 14 2.37 -12.45 -31.43
CA VAL A 14 2.35 -12.33 -29.97
C VAL A 14 2.91 -10.96 -29.63
N SER A 15 2.02 -10.01 -29.39
CA SER A 15 2.36 -8.68 -28.87
C SER A 15 2.92 -8.86 -27.47
N GLY A 16 4.22 -8.65 -27.31
CA GLY A 16 4.86 -8.56 -26.00
C GLY A 16 4.37 -7.31 -25.28
N PHE A 17 3.75 -7.48 -24.12
CA PHE A 17 3.59 -6.39 -23.18
C PHE A 17 4.95 -6.15 -22.54
N THR A 18 5.74 -5.23 -23.10
CA THR A 18 6.79 -4.57 -22.33
C THR A 18 6.09 -3.59 -21.39
N GLY A 19 5.58 -4.11 -20.28
CA GLY A 19 5.16 -3.27 -19.16
C GLY A 19 6.38 -2.51 -18.67
N CYS A 20 6.30 -1.18 -18.69
CA CYS A 20 7.29 -0.34 -18.04
C CYS A 20 7.26 -0.68 -16.55
N ILE A 21 8.24 -1.47 -16.10
CA ILE A 21 8.59 -1.51 -14.69
C ILE A 21 9.28 -0.17 -14.46
N GLY A 22 8.51 0.86 -14.13
CA GLY A 22 9.08 2.11 -13.65
C GLY A 22 9.73 1.78 -12.32
N SER A 23 11.06 1.73 -12.30
CA SER A 23 11.81 1.71 -11.04
C SER A 23 11.50 3.02 -10.33
N PHE A 24 11.04 2.94 -9.08
CA PHE A 24 10.84 4.11 -8.25
C PHE A 24 12.22 4.73 -8.00
N THR A 25 12.48 5.93 -8.53
CA THR A 25 13.75 6.64 -8.32
C THR A 25 13.50 7.91 -7.52
N SER A 26 13.24 7.77 -6.23
CA SER A 26 13.37 8.88 -5.28
C SER A 26 14.83 9.02 -4.88
N ALA A 27 15.35 10.25 -4.82
CA ALA A 27 16.67 10.53 -4.25
C ALA A 27 16.60 10.79 -2.73
N GLY A 28 15.41 11.15 -2.23
CA GLY A 28 15.11 11.27 -0.81
C GLY A 28 14.75 9.93 -0.18
N SER A 29 15.00 9.82 1.13
CA SER A 29 14.81 8.57 1.89
C SER A 29 13.59 8.64 2.80
N LEU A 30 12.80 7.55 2.83
CA LEU A 30 11.67 7.41 3.75
C LEU A 30 12.17 7.40 5.20
N ARG A 31 11.78 8.40 6.00
CA ARG A 31 12.18 8.52 7.40
C ARG A 31 11.26 7.76 8.33
N GLU A 32 9.97 7.98 8.19
CA GLU A 32 8.96 7.43 9.07
C GLU A 32 7.66 7.12 8.33
N VAL A 33 7.00 6.05 8.75
CA VAL A 33 5.60 5.78 8.41
C VAL A 33 4.77 5.94 9.67
N ASN A 34 3.92 6.96 9.68
CA ASN A 34 3.03 7.29 10.78
C ASN A 34 1.61 6.80 10.46
N VAL A 35 1.08 5.90 11.28
CA VAL A 35 -0.28 5.38 11.12
C VAL A 35 -1.11 5.77 12.33
N GLU A 36 -2.21 6.49 12.11
CA GLU A 36 -3.21 6.70 13.14
C GLU A 36 -4.23 5.57 13.11
N LEU A 37 -4.13 4.70 14.11
CA LEU A 37 -5.05 3.61 14.37
C LEU A 37 -6.25 4.17 15.10
N ARG A 38 -7.42 4.11 14.46
CA ARG A 38 -8.64 4.74 14.96
C ARG A 38 -9.67 3.70 15.35
N ASN A 39 -9.93 3.58 16.64
CA ASN A 39 -10.90 2.65 17.19
C ASN A 39 -12.06 3.37 17.86
N ALA A 40 -13.07 3.73 17.07
CA ALA A 40 -14.32 4.32 17.56
C ALA A 40 -15.35 3.27 18.06
N ASP A 41 -14.99 1.98 18.05
CA ASP A 41 -15.87 0.92 18.56
C ASP A 41 -15.91 0.90 20.10
N ASP A 42 -16.96 0.28 20.63
CA ASP A 42 -17.15 0.02 22.07
C ASP A 42 -16.28 -1.12 22.64
N ARG A 43 -15.48 -1.77 21.78
CA ARG A 43 -14.58 -2.87 22.12
C ARG A 43 -13.17 -2.61 21.66
N ALA A 44 -12.21 -3.13 22.42
CA ALA A 44 -10.81 -3.08 22.06
C ALA A 44 -10.52 -3.91 20.79
N ARG A 45 -9.54 -3.45 20.01
CA ARG A 45 -9.13 -4.02 18.72
C ARG A 45 -7.65 -4.29 18.69
N THR A 46 -7.26 -5.31 17.93
CA THR A 46 -5.86 -5.52 17.56
C THR A 46 -5.72 -5.21 16.08
N PHE A 47 -4.88 -4.22 15.78
CA PHE A 47 -4.50 -3.87 14.43
C PHE A 47 -3.17 -4.53 14.10
N HIS A 48 -3.07 -5.07 12.88
CA HIS A 48 -1.84 -5.59 12.32
C HIS A 48 -1.42 -4.69 11.16
N LEU A 49 -0.13 -4.38 11.07
CA LEU A 49 0.44 -3.53 10.03
C LEU A 49 1.74 -4.14 9.48
N THR A 50 2.02 -3.93 8.20
CA THR A 50 3.35 -4.12 7.62
C THR A 50 3.56 -3.19 6.44
N LEU A 51 4.80 -2.77 6.22
CA LEU A 51 5.23 -2.00 5.06
C LEU A 51 5.73 -2.95 3.98
N GLU A 52 5.21 -2.81 2.76
CA GLU A 52 5.79 -3.40 1.56
C GLU A 52 6.78 -2.43 0.92
N THR A 53 7.93 -2.96 0.54
CA THR A 53 9.00 -2.25 -0.16
C THR A 53 9.34 -2.98 -1.45
N GLU A 54 10.10 -2.36 -2.35
CA GLU A 54 10.59 -3.04 -3.57
C GLU A 54 11.41 -4.31 -3.26
N ALA A 55 12.06 -4.38 -2.09
CA ALA A 55 12.83 -5.55 -1.65
C ALA A 55 11.94 -6.66 -1.06
N GLY A 56 10.67 -6.38 -0.78
CA GLY A 56 9.72 -7.30 -0.18
C GLY A 56 8.93 -6.69 0.98
N VAL A 57 8.16 -7.54 1.65
CA VAL A 57 7.31 -7.18 2.78
C VAL A 57 8.08 -7.29 4.10
N LEU A 58 8.02 -6.26 4.94
CA LEU A 58 8.63 -6.26 6.26
C LEU A 58 7.84 -7.14 7.26
N ASP A 59 8.39 -7.33 8.45
CA ASP A 59 7.70 -8.08 9.52
C ASP A 59 6.39 -7.39 9.94
N TRP A 60 5.39 -8.20 10.29
CA TRP A 60 4.11 -7.71 10.79
C TRP A 60 4.23 -7.20 12.22
N GLU A 61 3.77 -5.98 12.45
CA GLU A 61 3.61 -5.40 13.77
C GLU A 61 2.15 -5.48 14.23
N SER A 62 1.94 -5.67 15.53
CA SER A 62 0.60 -5.80 16.13
C SER A 62 0.42 -4.78 17.25
N HIS A 63 -0.72 -4.09 17.24
CA HIS A 63 -1.03 -3.06 18.22
C HIS A 63 -2.44 -3.25 18.80
N HIS A 64 -2.50 -3.44 20.11
CA HIS A 64 -3.77 -3.45 20.84
C HIS A 64 -4.20 -2.01 21.16
N ILE A 65 -5.42 -1.68 20.77
CA ILE A 65 -6.05 -0.36 20.92
C ILE A 65 -7.34 -0.54 21.72
N ASP A 66 -7.46 0.18 22.82
CA ASP A 66 -8.66 0.14 23.67
C ASP A 66 -9.88 0.71 22.92
N ALA A 67 -11.08 0.47 23.47
CA ALA A 67 -12.32 1.04 22.96
C ALA A 67 -12.30 2.58 23.02
N ASP A 68 -12.85 3.25 22.00
CA ASP A 68 -12.91 4.71 21.89
C ASP A 68 -11.53 5.41 22.02
N VAL A 69 -10.49 4.80 21.44
CA VAL A 69 -9.12 5.32 21.48
C VAL A 69 -8.54 5.40 20.06
N ASP A 70 -7.96 6.56 19.77
CA ASP A 70 -7.06 6.76 18.63
C ASP A 70 -5.61 6.70 19.10
N LYS A 71 -4.76 5.99 18.35
CA LYS A 71 -3.33 5.86 18.65
C LYS A 71 -2.49 6.05 17.40
N ARG A 72 -1.49 6.92 17.50
CA ARG A 72 -0.42 7.01 16.50
C ARG A 72 0.64 5.94 16.77
N VAL A 73 1.00 5.20 15.73
CA VAL A 73 2.17 4.31 15.70
C VAL A 73 3.12 4.80 14.62
N THR A 74 4.42 4.62 14.87
CA THR A 74 5.49 5.08 13.98
C THR A 74 6.37 3.89 13.66
N MET A 75 6.51 3.59 12.36
CA MET A 75 7.47 2.63 11.84
C MET A 75 8.68 3.40 11.32
N THR A 76 9.88 2.95 11.67
CA THR A 76 11.13 3.53 11.21
C THR A 76 11.88 2.47 10.42
N PRO A 77 11.84 2.50 9.08
CA PRO A 77 12.63 1.59 8.26
C PRO A 77 14.12 1.75 8.58
N ASN A 78 14.82 0.62 8.71
CA ASN A 78 16.23 0.58 9.15
C ASN A 78 17.22 0.99 8.04
N GLU A 79 16.78 0.93 6.79
CA GLU A 79 17.56 1.13 5.57
C GLU A 79 16.83 2.11 4.64
N GLU A 80 17.54 2.63 3.64
CA GLU A 80 16.89 3.34 2.53
C GLU A 80 16.00 2.34 1.79
N VAL A 81 14.69 2.47 1.99
CA VAL A 81 13.68 1.60 1.37
C VAL A 81 12.86 2.40 0.37
N SER A 82 12.53 1.76 -0.76
CA SER A 82 11.53 2.24 -1.70
C SER A 82 10.16 1.68 -1.27
N PRO A 83 9.27 2.48 -0.65
CA PRO A 83 7.98 2.00 -0.19
C PRO A 83 7.02 1.76 -1.37
N VAL A 84 6.22 0.69 -1.28
CA VAL A 84 5.26 0.29 -2.33
C VAL A 84 3.83 0.39 -1.81
N ALA A 85 3.54 -0.24 -0.67
CA ALA A 85 2.20 -0.28 -0.09
C ALA A 85 2.27 -0.38 1.43
N LEU A 86 1.25 0.14 2.12
CA LEU A 86 0.99 -0.20 3.52
C LEU A 86 -0.11 -1.27 3.58
N HIS A 87 0.15 -2.38 4.25
CA HIS A 87 -0.83 -3.44 4.48
C HIS A 87 -1.33 -3.37 5.90
N GLY A 88 -2.61 -3.72 6.09
CA GLY A 88 -3.16 -3.84 7.43
C GLY A 88 -4.31 -4.82 7.52
N ALA A 89 -4.47 -5.34 8.74
CA ALA A 89 -5.57 -6.24 9.09
C ALA A 89 -6.15 -5.90 10.46
N VAL A 90 -7.46 -6.06 10.59
CA VAL A 90 -8.19 -5.89 11.85
C VAL A 90 -9.44 -6.77 11.79
N GLU A 91 -9.62 -7.63 12.79
CA GLU A 91 -10.64 -8.70 12.74
C GLU A 91 -10.55 -9.55 11.46
N ASP A 92 -11.64 -9.63 10.69
CA ASP A 92 -11.73 -10.37 9.44
C ASP A 92 -11.34 -9.51 8.21
N PHE A 93 -11.02 -8.23 8.40
CA PHE A 93 -10.56 -7.36 7.33
C PHE A 93 -9.05 -7.50 7.13
N ALA A 94 -8.64 -7.60 5.86
CA ALA A 94 -7.28 -7.42 5.40
C ALA A 94 -7.30 -6.57 4.12
N GLY A 95 -6.45 -5.57 4.04
CA GLY A 95 -6.37 -4.67 2.90
C GLY A 95 -5.02 -3.95 2.81
N SER A 96 -4.84 -3.23 1.71
CA SER A 96 -3.64 -2.46 1.44
C SER A 96 -3.97 -1.09 0.86
N VAL A 97 -3.05 -0.16 1.01
CA VAL A 97 -3.05 1.14 0.35
C VAL A 97 -1.74 1.28 -0.40
N ASP A 98 -1.84 1.41 -1.73
CA ASP A 98 -0.70 1.74 -2.57
C ASP A 98 -0.20 3.14 -2.22
N ILE A 99 1.12 3.26 -2.11
CA ILE A 99 1.78 4.51 -1.72
C ILE A 99 1.94 5.38 -2.95
N LEU A 100 1.43 6.60 -2.87
CA LEU A 100 1.41 7.55 -3.99
C LEU A 100 2.15 8.83 -3.63
N GLY A 101 2.70 9.51 -4.63
CA GLY A 101 3.29 10.84 -4.47
C GLY A 101 4.67 10.84 -3.79
N VAL A 102 5.37 9.71 -3.83
CA VAL A 102 6.77 9.56 -3.37
C VAL A 102 7.77 9.47 -4.52
N ASP A 103 7.29 9.53 -5.76
CA ASP A 103 8.13 9.56 -6.95
C ASP A 103 8.88 10.90 -7.08
N ASP A 104 10.13 10.84 -7.53
CA ASP A 104 10.96 12.01 -7.84
C ASP A 104 11.12 13.00 -6.67
N LEU A 105 11.03 12.52 -5.42
CA LEU A 105 11.35 13.34 -4.26
C LEU A 105 12.87 13.46 -4.09
N ASP A 106 13.34 14.69 -4.03
CA ASP A 106 14.75 15.01 -3.78
C ASP A 106 15.07 15.17 -2.28
N GLU A 107 14.02 15.22 -1.44
CA GLU A 107 14.11 15.44 0.00
C GLU A 107 13.59 14.21 0.77
N ASP A 108 14.15 14.00 1.96
CA ASP A 108 13.64 13.01 2.91
C ASP A 108 12.17 13.27 3.22
N TYR A 109 11.38 12.21 3.32
CA TYR A 109 9.93 12.33 3.49
C TYR A 109 9.38 11.39 4.55
N CYS A 110 8.23 11.77 5.08
CA CYS A 110 7.41 10.92 5.93
C CYS A 110 6.12 10.54 5.22
N LEU A 111 5.58 9.38 5.58
CA LEU A 111 4.27 8.94 5.12
C LEU A 111 3.29 8.93 6.27
N ARG A 112 2.05 9.32 5.97
CA ARG A 112 0.97 9.37 6.96
C ARG A 112 -0.24 8.58 6.47
N PHE A 113 -0.81 7.79 7.36
CA PHE A 113 -2.01 6.99 7.09
C PHE A 113 -3.01 7.07 8.23
N HIS A 114 -4.26 6.83 7.90
CA HIS A 114 -5.28 6.47 8.87
C HIS A 114 -5.72 5.02 8.61
N PHE A 115 -5.94 4.27 9.68
CA PHE A 115 -6.55 2.94 9.64
C PHE A 115 -7.67 2.86 10.68
N TRP A 116 -8.90 2.78 10.19
CA TRP A 116 -10.10 2.68 11.02
C TRP A 116 -10.52 1.22 11.18
N SER A 117 -10.91 0.82 12.39
CA SER A 117 -11.69 -0.41 12.62
C SER A 117 -13.13 -0.27 12.11
N ALA A 118 -13.69 0.93 12.18
CA ALA A 118 -14.99 1.29 11.60
C ALA A 118 -14.92 2.73 11.05
N HIS A 119 -14.96 2.88 9.73
CA HIS A 119 -14.87 4.19 9.10
C HIS A 119 -16.16 4.99 9.29
N PRO A 120 -16.14 6.30 9.61
CA PRO A 120 -17.34 7.08 9.92
C PRO A 120 -18.42 7.14 8.85
N SER A 121 -18.07 6.88 7.59
CA SER A 121 -19.01 6.95 6.45
C SER A 121 -19.59 5.61 5.99
N ASP A 122 -19.03 4.49 6.45
CA ASP A 122 -19.32 3.15 5.90
C ASP A 122 -19.28 2.05 6.97
N GLU A 123 -18.90 2.37 8.22
CA GLU A 123 -18.87 1.49 9.39
C GLU A 123 -18.08 0.19 9.20
N ARG A 124 -17.26 0.13 8.15
CA ARG A 124 -16.35 -0.98 7.82
C ARG A 124 -14.91 -0.55 8.05
N PRO A 125 -13.98 -1.48 8.32
CA PRO A 125 -12.58 -1.16 8.36
C PRO A 125 -12.11 -0.55 7.03
N GLN A 126 -11.33 0.52 7.10
CA GLN A 126 -10.76 1.18 5.93
C GLN A 126 -9.38 1.72 6.25
N MET A 127 -8.53 1.82 5.23
CA MET A 127 -7.21 2.44 5.34
C MET A 127 -7.05 3.48 4.23
N GLY A 128 -6.34 4.57 4.52
CA GLY A 128 -6.06 5.60 3.52
C GLY A 128 -4.78 6.37 3.83
N GLN A 129 -4.04 6.72 2.77
CA GLN A 129 -2.92 7.65 2.85
C GLN A 129 -3.45 9.08 3.06
N VAL A 130 -2.79 9.81 3.95
CA VAL A 130 -3.00 11.23 4.19
C VAL A 130 -1.88 11.97 3.44
N ALA A 131 -2.25 12.97 2.64
CA ALA A 131 -1.29 13.75 1.87
C ALA A 131 -0.53 14.71 2.80
N ASP A 132 0.61 14.27 3.32
CA ASP A 132 1.52 15.13 4.07
C ASP A 132 2.91 14.48 4.10
N ILE A 133 3.88 15.17 3.49
CA ILE A 133 5.30 14.78 3.45
C ILE A 133 6.08 15.37 4.63
N GLU A 134 5.43 16.20 5.47
CA GLU A 134 6.06 16.70 6.69
C GLU A 134 6.15 15.61 7.76
N CYS A 135 7.38 15.43 8.23
CA CYS A 135 7.69 14.93 9.55
C CYS A 135 7.51 16.09 10.56
#